data_AF-C4Y6K5-F1
#
_entry.id   AF-C4Y6K5-F1
#
_cell.length_a   1.000
_cell.length_b   1.000
_cell.length_c   1.000
_cell.angle_alpha   90.00
_cell.angle_beta   90.00
_cell.angle_gamma   90.00
#
_symmetry.space_group_name_H-M   'P 1'
#
loop_
_entity.id
_entity.type
_entity.pdbx_description
1 polymer ?
#
loop_
_entity_poly.entity_id
_entity_poly.type
_entity_poly.pdbx_seq_one_letter_code
_entity_poly.pdbx_strand_id
1 'polypeptide(L)'
;MQVLSPKTIASTIAAYREEVASCKDDAGIQVNPQISILSLKRIKGDLPLLLSNLNQHKNNSIYQSTFNQISTLSIEVGELLHMKQKEVKDFDKQFETTISQDTEITEQPPPAAENLTDDYASLRKRLLADGTSTSLDKSTTGTEDMNQYHENFQEELYSDLTDLASALKTSALSLSSKILDDSKLLNTTNENMLKSSSLMHTVGANLNGYLSEKSNGKISLFFLIKTMVFIFLLTAIMIILIKILPKM
;
A
#
# COMPACT_ATOMS: atom_id res chain seq x y z
N MET A 1 12.04 -8.43 23.70
CA MET A 1 12.31 -9.38 22.59
C MET A 1 12.26 -10.78 23.17
N GLN A 2 11.20 -11.53 22.89
CA GLN A 2 11.11 -12.95 23.29
C GLN A 2 12.07 -13.74 22.39
N VAL A 3 13.03 -14.44 23.00
CA VAL A 3 13.96 -15.32 22.29
C VAL A 3 13.18 -16.60 21.94
N LEU A 4 12.88 -16.79 20.66
CA LEU A 4 12.18 -17.98 20.19
C LEU A 4 13.07 -19.21 20.35
N SER A 5 12.52 -20.29 20.92
CA SER A 5 13.26 -21.53 21.09
C SER A 5 13.61 -22.17 19.74
N PRO A 6 14.78 -22.83 19.62
CA PRO A 6 15.20 -23.48 18.36
C PRO A 6 14.23 -24.57 17.88
N LYS A 7 13.44 -25.16 18.78
CA LYS A 7 12.36 -26.11 18.42
C LYS A 7 11.17 -25.41 17.77
N THR A 8 10.83 -24.21 18.24
CA THR A 8 9.79 -23.37 17.63
C THR A 8 10.22 -22.92 16.23
N ILE A 9 11.49 -22.56 16.06
CA ILE A 9 12.07 -22.19 14.75
C ILE A 9 12.02 -23.38 13.78
N ALA A 10 12.37 -24.58 14.23
CA ALA A 10 12.27 -25.80 13.40
C ALA A 10 10.81 -26.12 13.00
N SER A 11 9.84 -25.93 13.92
CA SER A 11 8.42 -26.11 13.62
C SER A 11 7.89 -25.08 12.62
N THR A 12 8.33 -23.82 12.71
CA THR A 12 7.95 -22.80 11.73
C THR A 12 8.56 -23.06 10.34
N ILE A 13 9.78 -23.62 10.28
CA ILE A 13 10.40 -24.02 9.01
C ILE A 13 9.67 -25.21 8.39
N ALA A 14 9.22 -26.17 9.20
CA ALA A 14 8.41 -27.29 8.73
C ALA A 14 7.06 -26.82 8.15
N ALA A 15 6.40 -25.87 8.81
CA ALA A 15 5.17 -25.25 8.30
C ALA A 15 5.41 -24.49 6.99
N TYR A 16 6.49 -23.71 6.89
CA TYR A 16 6.84 -23.03 5.62
C TYR A 16 7.16 -24.01 4.49
N ARG A 17 7.72 -25.18 4.79
CA ARG A 17 7.95 -26.22 3.78
C ARG A 17 6.65 -26.82 3.26
N GLU A 18 5.66 -26.99 4.12
CA GLU A 18 4.31 -27.45 3.74
C GLU A 18 3.58 -26.40 2.90
N GLU A 19 3.69 -25.12 3.26
CA GLU A 19 3.16 -24.00 2.46
C GLU A 19 3.84 -23.91 1.08
N VAL A 20 5.15 -24.10 1.01
CA VAL A 20 5.90 -24.11 -0.27
C VAL A 20 5.50 -25.32 -1.14
N ALA A 21 5.26 -26.48 -0.53
CA ALA A 21 4.77 -27.66 -1.25
C ALA A 21 3.36 -27.43 -1.83
N SER A 22 2.46 -26.80 -1.08
CA SER A 22 1.12 -26.44 -1.59
C SER A 22 1.19 -25.49 -2.80
N CYS A 23 2.17 -24.58 -2.83
CA CYS A 23 2.38 -23.67 -3.96
C CYS A 23 2.93 -24.36 -5.22
N LYS A 24 3.47 -25.57 -5.09
CA LYS A 24 4.03 -26.38 -6.20
C LYS A 24 2.97 -27.25 -6.86
N ASP A 25 2.01 -27.76 -6.08
CA ASP A 25 0.96 -28.69 -6.55
C ASP A 25 -0.28 -27.97 -7.13
N ASP A 26 -0.41 -26.65 -6.95
CA ASP A 26 -1.50 -25.82 -7.48
C ASP A 26 -1.46 -25.57 -9.00
N ALA A 27 -0.79 -26.43 -9.78
CA ALA A 27 -0.79 -26.39 -11.24
C ALA A 27 -2.16 -26.71 -11.88
N GLY A 28 -3.18 -27.06 -11.09
CA GLY A 28 -4.48 -27.55 -11.59
C GLY A 28 -5.74 -26.81 -11.12
N ILE A 29 -5.64 -25.90 -10.15
CA ILE A 29 -6.80 -25.11 -9.67
C ILE A 29 -6.45 -23.65 -9.87
N GLN A 30 -7.39 -22.86 -10.42
CA GLN A 30 -7.28 -21.43 -10.69
C GLN A 30 -7.12 -20.60 -9.39
N VAL A 31 -6.09 -20.88 -8.59
CA VAL A 31 -5.67 -20.02 -7.51
C VAL A 31 -4.90 -18.88 -8.15
N ASN A 32 -5.41 -17.67 -7.97
CA ASN A 32 -4.83 -16.45 -8.50
C ASN A 32 -3.30 -16.44 -8.23
N PRO A 33 -2.44 -16.43 -9.27
CA PRO A 33 -0.98 -16.56 -9.12
C PRO A 33 -0.37 -15.45 -8.24
N GLN A 34 -1.10 -14.35 -8.01
CA GLN A 34 -0.74 -13.29 -7.09
C GLN A 34 -0.76 -13.73 -5.62
N ILE A 35 -1.66 -14.63 -5.22
CA ILE A 35 -1.78 -15.11 -3.84
C ILE A 35 -0.54 -15.94 -3.48
N SER A 36 -0.10 -16.81 -4.39
CA SER A 36 1.11 -17.61 -4.24
C SER A 36 2.37 -16.74 -4.23
N ILE A 37 2.40 -15.63 -4.98
CA ILE A 37 3.51 -14.67 -4.92
C ILE A 37 3.56 -13.94 -3.58
N LEU A 38 2.41 -13.59 -2.99
CA LEU A 38 2.34 -12.91 -1.71
C LEU A 38 2.81 -13.80 -0.56
N SER A 39 2.43 -15.08 -0.55
CA SER A 39 2.94 -16.05 0.44
C SER A 39 4.45 -16.26 0.28
N LEU A 40 4.96 -16.42 -0.95
CA LEU A 40 6.39 -16.55 -1.23
C LEU A 40 7.19 -15.30 -0.84
N LYS A 41 6.66 -14.09 -1.06
CA LYS A 41 7.29 -12.83 -0.62
C LYS A 41 7.33 -12.69 0.90
N ARG A 42 6.27 -13.12 1.59
CA ARG A 42 6.23 -13.16 3.05
C ARG A 42 7.29 -14.11 3.61
N ILE A 43 7.36 -15.33 3.09
CA ILE A 43 8.37 -16.33 3.48
C ILE A 43 9.79 -15.80 3.25
N LYS A 44 10.05 -15.14 2.11
CA LYS A 44 11.34 -14.50 1.82
C LYS A 44 11.69 -13.39 2.83
N GLY A 45 10.72 -12.63 3.31
CA GLY A 45 10.91 -11.58 4.32
C GLY A 45 11.18 -12.13 5.72
N ASP A 46 10.56 -13.26 6.06
CA ASP A 46 10.70 -13.88 7.38
C ASP A 46 11.98 -14.72 7.52
N LEU A 47 12.50 -15.28 6.42
CA LEU A 47 13.75 -16.06 6.39
C LEU A 47 14.98 -15.38 7.03
N PRO A 48 15.33 -14.11 6.71
CA PRO A 48 16.49 -13.43 7.33
C PRO A 48 16.29 -13.17 8.83
N LEU A 49 15.04 -12.99 9.28
CA LEU A 49 14.72 -12.84 10.69
C LEU A 49 14.89 -14.17 11.44
N LEU A 50 14.47 -15.29 10.85
CA LEU A 50 14.71 -16.62 11.40
C LEU A 50 16.21 -16.96 11.44
N LEU A 51 16.98 -16.59 10.41
CA LEU A 51 18.43 -16.80 10.36
C LEU A 51 19.15 -15.98 11.44
N SER A 52 18.76 -14.72 11.64
CA SER A 52 19.31 -13.86 12.70
C SER A 52 19.04 -14.42 14.10
N ASN A 53 17.84 -14.94 14.35
CA ASN A 53 17.50 -15.59 15.61
C ASN A 53 18.19 -16.95 15.79
N LEU A 54 18.41 -17.71 14.70
CA LEU A 54 19.13 -18.98 14.74
C LEU A 54 20.63 -18.77 15.02
N ASN A 55 21.24 -17.71 14.49
CA ASN A 55 22.63 -17.32 14.73
C ASN A 55 22.94 -17.07 16.22
N GLN A 56 21.94 -16.70 17.03
CA GLN A 56 22.09 -16.53 18.47
C GLN A 56 22.26 -17.87 19.21
N HIS A 57 21.96 -19.01 18.55
CA HIS A 57 22.06 -20.37 19.09
C HIS A 57 23.11 -21.24 18.36
N LYS A 58 24.22 -20.63 17.93
CA LYS A 58 25.32 -21.26 17.16
C LYS A 58 25.96 -22.50 17.81
N ASN A 59 25.83 -22.65 19.14
CA ASN A 59 26.39 -23.79 19.90
C ASN A 59 25.47 -25.02 19.98
N ASN A 60 24.28 -24.99 19.37
CA ASN A 60 23.34 -26.11 19.39
C ASN A 60 23.64 -27.10 18.26
N SER A 61 23.62 -28.42 18.51
CA SER A 61 23.83 -29.44 17.46
C SER A 61 22.78 -29.38 16.34
N ILE A 62 21.59 -28.84 16.64
CA ILE A 62 20.47 -28.68 15.71
C ILE A 62 20.68 -27.48 14.77
N TYR A 63 21.63 -26.58 15.08
CA TYR A 63 21.92 -25.38 14.31
C TYR A 63 22.32 -25.67 12.86
N GLN A 64 23.26 -26.60 12.65
CA GLN A 64 23.75 -26.92 11.31
C GLN A 64 22.66 -27.55 10.43
N SER A 65 21.82 -28.40 11.03
CA SER A 65 20.69 -29.02 10.32
C SER A 65 19.63 -27.98 9.93
N THR A 66 19.25 -27.10 10.84
CA THR A 66 18.26 -26.04 10.59
C THR A 66 18.80 -24.95 9.65
N PHE A 67 20.08 -24.62 9.73
CA PHE A 67 20.73 -23.68 8.80
C PHE A 67 20.78 -24.21 7.37
N ASN A 68 21.10 -25.50 7.19
CA ASN A 68 21.07 -26.13 5.87
C ASN A 68 19.63 -26.20 5.33
N GLN A 69 18.65 -26.49 6.18
CA GLN A 69 17.22 -26.49 5.79
C GLN A 69 16.75 -25.09 5.36
N ILE A 70 17.12 -24.04 6.10
CA ILE A 70 16.80 -22.64 5.74
C ILE A 70 17.47 -22.26 4.42
N SER A 71 18.72 -22.67 4.20
CA SER A 71 19.46 -22.35 2.99
C SER A 71 18.85 -23.03 1.76
N THR A 72 18.50 -24.32 1.86
CA THR A 72 17.80 -25.04 0.79
C THR A 72 16.42 -24.44 0.52
N LEU A 73 15.65 -24.13 1.57
CA LEU A 73 14.33 -23.49 1.43
C LEU A 73 14.45 -22.09 0.80
N SER A 74 15.50 -21.33 1.13
CA SER A 74 15.74 -20.01 0.52
C SER A 74 15.99 -20.10 -0.99
N ILE A 75 16.69 -21.14 -1.43
CA ILE A 75 16.97 -21.38 -2.85
C ILE A 75 15.67 -21.81 -3.55
N GLU A 76 14.92 -22.74 -2.97
CA GLU A 76 13.65 -23.25 -3.50
C GLU A 76 12.57 -22.16 -3.61
N VAL A 77 12.43 -21.31 -2.57
CA VAL A 77 11.53 -20.14 -2.61
C VAL A 77 11.97 -19.13 -3.66
N GLY A 78 13.28 -18.94 -3.84
CA GLY A 78 13.82 -18.06 -4.87
C GLY A 78 13.50 -18.54 -6.30
N GLU A 79 13.65 -19.84 -6.55
CA GLU A 79 13.35 -20.48 -7.83
C GLU A 79 11.85 -20.43 -8.15
N LEU A 80 11.00 -20.80 -7.18
CA LEU A 80 9.54 -20.77 -7.33
C LEU A 80 9.00 -19.36 -7.55
N LEU A 81 9.54 -18.35 -6.85
CA LEU A 81 9.17 -16.96 -7.06
C LEU A 81 9.53 -16.52 -8.49
N HIS A 82 10.71 -16.90 -9.00
CA HIS A 82 11.11 -16.57 -10.37
C HIS A 82 10.20 -17.23 -11.42
N MET A 83 9.82 -18.51 -11.22
CA MET A 83 8.88 -19.21 -12.11
C MET A 83 7.49 -18.56 -12.09
N LYS A 84 6.91 -18.32 -10.90
CA LYS A 84 5.58 -17.71 -10.77
C LYS A 84 5.54 -16.25 -11.25
N GLN A 85 6.62 -15.50 -11.06
CA GLN A 85 6.72 -14.14 -11.60
C GLN A 85 6.83 -14.10 -13.13
N LYS A 86 7.34 -15.17 -13.76
CA LYS A 86 7.31 -15.33 -15.22
C LYS A 86 5.88 -15.63 -15.70
N GLU A 87 5.16 -16.53 -15.03
CA GLU A 87 3.76 -16.85 -15.34
C GLU A 87 2.84 -15.61 -15.27
N VAL A 88 3.02 -14.74 -14.27
CA VAL A 88 2.26 -13.48 -14.18
C VAL A 88 2.57 -12.53 -15.33
N LYS A 89 3.84 -12.38 -15.72
CA LYS A 89 4.20 -11.52 -16.87
C LYS A 89 3.62 -12.04 -18.18
N ASP A 90 3.51 -13.36 -18.32
CA ASP A 90 2.93 -13.97 -19.52
C ASP A 90 1.39 -13.86 -19.50
N PHE A 91 0.76 -13.86 -18.32
CA PHE A 91 -0.66 -13.54 -18.15
C PHE A 91 -0.96 -12.06 -18.47
N ASP A 92 -0.19 -11.11 -17.93
CA ASP A 92 -0.41 -9.67 -18.17
C ASP A 92 -0.34 -9.31 -19.67
N LYS A 93 0.56 -9.94 -20.44
CA LYS A 93 0.67 -9.75 -21.90
C LYS A 93 -0.57 -10.24 -22.67
N GLN A 94 -1.23 -11.29 -22.20
CA GLN A 94 -2.46 -11.80 -22.84
C GLN A 94 -3.64 -10.82 -22.66
N PHE A 95 -3.66 -10.09 -21.54
CA PHE A 95 -4.67 -9.05 -21.30
C PHE A 95 -4.40 -7.76 -22.09
N GLU A 96 -3.14 -7.33 -22.26
CA GLU A 96 -2.82 -6.16 -23.10
C GLU A 96 -3.16 -6.37 -24.59
N THR A 97 -3.01 -7.60 -25.10
CA THR A 97 -3.27 -7.90 -26.52
C THR A 97 -4.77 -7.88 -26.86
N THR A 98 -5.64 -8.15 -25.87
CA THR A 98 -7.10 -8.20 -26.06
C THR A 98 -7.75 -6.82 -26.08
N ILE A 99 -7.12 -5.80 -25.47
CA ILE A 99 -7.68 -4.43 -25.38
C ILE A 99 -7.43 -3.61 -26.67
N SER A 100 -6.48 -4.00 -27.52
CA SER A 100 -6.09 -3.22 -28.70
C SER A 100 -6.96 -3.45 -29.95
N GLN A 101 -7.94 -4.35 -29.92
CA GLN A 101 -8.73 -4.71 -31.12
C GLN A 101 -10.14 -4.10 -31.21
N ASP A 102 -10.66 -3.44 -30.17
CA ASP A 102 -12.06 -2.96 -30.13
C ASP A 102 -12.21 -1.47 -29.81
N THR A 103 -11.35 -0.59 -30.33
CA THR A 103 -11.55 0.86 -30.24
C THR A 103 -11.53 1.52 -31.61
N GLU A 104 -12.63 1.35 -32.33
CA GLU A 104 -13.03 2.26 -33.40
C GLU A 104 -14.50 2.64 -33.17
N ILE A 105 -14.74 3.59 -32.25
CA ILE A 105 -16.05 4.26 -32.12
C ILE A 105 -15.82 5.77 -31.97
N THR A 106 -16.09 6.43 -33.09
CA THR A 106 -16.53 7.81 -33.34
C THR A 106 -16.69 8.74 -32.13
N GLU A 107 -15.90 9.81 -32.19
CA GLU A 107 -15.96 11.04 -31.39
C GLU A 107 -17.29 11.79 -31.63
N GLN A 108 -18.13 11.92 -30.60
CA GLN A 108 -19.28 12.84 -30.58
C GLN A 108 -19.23 13.67 -29.28
N PRO A 109 -19.39 15.01 -29.34
CA PRO A 109 -19.07 15.90 -28.22
C PRO A 109 -20.14 15.88 -27.11
N PRO A 110 -19.76 16.20 -25.85
CA PRO A 110 -20.58 15.96 -24.66
C PRO A 110 -21.65 17.04 -24.45
N PRO A 111 -22.89 16.70 -24.04
CA PRO A 111 -23.78 17.67 -23.44
C PRO A 111 -23.43 17.88 -21.96
N ALA A 112 -23.61 19.12 -21.54
CA ALA A 112 -23.17 19.68 -20.27
C ALA A 112 -23.76 18.99 -19.04
N ALA A 113 -22.91 18.84 -18.02
CA ALA A 113 -23.23 18.36 -16.69
C ALA A 113 -23.91 19.46 -15.87
N GLU A 114 -25.24 19.58 -15.94
CA GLU A 114 -26.03 20.26 -14.92
C GLU A 114 -27.31 19.45 -14.66
N ASN A 115 -27.62 19.21 -13.37
CA ASN A 115 -28.90 18.71 -12.83
C ASN A 115 -29.09 17.19 -12.62
N LEU A 116 -28.09 16.44 -12.15
CA LEU A 116 -28.30 15.05 -11.69
C LEU A 116 -28.93 14.93 -10.29
N THR A 117 -28.92 16.00 -9.47
CA THR A 117 -29.38 15.92 -8.08
C THR A 117 -30.89 16.11 -7.91
N ASP A 118 -31.52 16.88 -8.79
CA ASP A 118 -32.97 17.12 -8.76
C ASP A 118 -33.77 15.92 -9.30
N ASP A 119 -33.13 15.08 -10.10
CA ASP A 119 -33.74 13.93 -10.77
C ASP A 119 -34.00 12.74 -9.83
N TYR A 120 -33.14 12.51 -8.83
CA TYR A 120 -33.39 11.46 -7.83
C TYR A 120 -34.53 11.81 -6.86
N ALA A 121 -34.72 13.10 -6.55
CA ALA A 121 -35.78 13.56 -5.66
C ALA A 121 -37.15 13.52 -6.34
N SER A 122 -37.20 13.81 -7.64
CA SER A 122 -38.39 13.68 -8.48
C SER A 122 -38.74 12.20 -8.72
N LEU A 123 -37.75 11.33 -8.99
CA LEU A 123 -37.95 9.87 -9.09
C LEU A 123 -38.56 9.29 -7.81
N ARG A 124 -37.99 9.66 -6.66
CA ARG A 124 -38.46 9.16 -5.36
C ARG A 124 -39.89 9.62 -5.06
N LYS A 125 -40.26 10.85 -5.41
CA LYS A 125 -41.64 11.33 -5.28
C LYS A 125 -42.61 10.60 -6.21
N ARG A 126 -42.20 10.30 -7.44
CA ARG A 126 -43.01 9.56 -8.41
C ARG A 126 -43.23 8.11 -7.97
N LEU A 127 -42.17 7.44 -7.50
CA LEU A 127 -42.24 6.09 -6.93
C LEU A 127 -43.08 6.00 -5.65
N LEU A 128 -43.07 7.05 -4.82
CA LEU A 128 -43.90 7.12 -3.60
C LEU A 128 -45.36 7.51 -3.88
N ALA A 129 -45.62 8.32 -4.91
CA ALA A 129 -46.98 8.70 -5.31
C ALA A 129 -47.72 7.53 -5.97
N ASP A 130 -47.02 6.72 -6.75
CA ASP A 130 -47.56 5.55 -7.46
C ASP A 130 -47.85 4.35 -6.52
N GLY A 131 -47.31 4.37 -5.30
CA GLY A 131 -47.61 3.37 -4.26
C GLY A 131 -48.98 3.52 -3.58
N THR A 132 -49.71 4.62 -3.83
CA THR A 132 -50.99 4.93 -3.16
C THR A 132 -52.25 4.74 -4.00
N SER A 133 -52.12 4.39 -5.29
CA SER A 133 -53.24 4.18 -6.21
C SER A 133 -53.43 2.72 -6.57
N THR A 134 -53.93 1.95 -5.62
CA THR A 134 -54.69 0.73 -5.94
C THR A 134 -56.03 1.14 -6.57
N SER A 135 -56.01 1.66 -7.80
CA SER A 135 -57.22 1.94 -8.59
C SER A 135 -57.24 1.10 -9.88
N LEU A 136 -56.64 -0.09 -9.83
CA LEU A 136 -56.73 -1.08 -10.91
C LEU A 136 -58.06 -1.87 -10.90
N ASP A 137 -58.88 -1.72 -9.86
CA ASP A 137 -60.09 -2.55 -9.65
C ASP A 137 -61.37 -1.96 -10.27
N LYS A 138 -61.25 -0.92 -11.11
CA LYS A 138 -62.40 -0.31 -11.80
C LYS A 138 -62.39 -0.69 -13.27
N SER A 139 -62.75 -1.95 -13.51
CA SER A 139 -63.56 -2.47 -14.62
C SER A 139 -63.48 -1.77 -15.99
N THR A 140 -63.19 -2.59 -17.02
CA THR A 140 -63.69 -2.45 -18.41
C THR A 140 -63.03 -1.46 -19.37
N THR A 141 -61.71 -1.35 -19.40
CA THR A 141 -60.95 -0.88 -20.58
C THR A 141 -59.65 -1.68 -20.75
N GLY A 142 -59.61 -2.49 -21.82
CA GLY A 142 -58.40 -2.88 -22.55
C GLY A 142 -57.34 -3.73 -21.84
N THR A 143 -57.39 -5.06 -22.00
CA THR A 143 -56.19 -5.92 -21.84
C THR A 143 -55.03 -5.44 -22.71
N GLU A 144 -55.33 -4.79 -23.84
CA GLU A 144 -54.38 -4.11 -24.73
C GLU A 144 -53.66 -2.93 -24.05
N ASP A 145 -54.40 -2.08 -23.30
CA ASP A 145 -53.84 -0.92 -22.59
C ASP A 145 -52.93 -1.36 -21.43
N MET A 146 -53.30 -2.45 -20.75
CA MET A 146 -52.45 -3.06 -19.72
C MET A 146 -51.16 -3.65 -20.33
N ASN A 147 -51.25 -4.29 -21.50
CA ASN A 147 -50.07 -4.80 -22.19
C ASN A 147 -49.16 -3.67 -22.67
N GLN A 148 -49.70 -2.60 -23.26
CA GLN A 148 -48.92 -1.40 -23.62
C GLN A 148 -48.26 -0.76 -22.41
N TYR A 149 -48.96 -0.72 -21.27
CA TYR A 149 -48.38 -0.23 -20.02
C TYR A 149 -47.20 -1.09 -19.56
N HIS A 150 -47.32 -2.42 -19.62
CA HIS A 150 -46.23 -3.33 -19.27
C HIS A 150 -45.06 -3.28 -20.25
N GLU A 151 -45.31 -3.05 -21.54
CA GLU A 151 -44.28 -2.95 -22.57
C GLU A 151 -43.50 -1.62 -22.44
N ASN A 152 -44.20 -0.50 -22.26
CA ASN A 152 -43.55 0.79 -21.97
C ASN A 152 -42.74 0.75 -20.68
N PHE A 153 -43.26 0.13 -19.61
CA PHE A 153 -42.53 0.03 -18.36
C PHE A 153 -41.28 -0.86 -18.48
N GLN A 154 -41.36 -1.93 -19.26
CA GLN A 154 -40.19 -2.77 -19.53
C GLN A 154 -39.16 -2.02 -20.37
N GLU A 155 -39.59 -1.27 -21.39
CA GLU A 155 -38.68 -0.47 -22.22
C GLU A 155 -38.00 0.64 -21.41
N GLU A 156 -38.72 1.30 -20.50
CA GLU A 156 -38.17 2.28 -19.56
C GLU A 156 -37.15 1.62 -18.60
N LEU A 157 -37.46 0.42 -18.07
CA LEU A 157 -36.55 -0.34 -17.22
C LEU A 157 -35.28 -0.76 -17.96
N TYR A 158 -35.40 -1.17 -19.23
CA TYR A 158 -34.25 -1.51 -20.07
C TYR A 158 -33.38 -0.29 -20.38
N SER A 159 -33.99 0.87 -20.63
CA SER A 159 -33.28 2.13 -20.80
C SER A 159 -32.53 2.49 -19.52
N ASP A 160 -33.21 2.47 -18.37
CA ASP A 160 -32.62 2.79 -17.07
C ASP A 160 -31.48 1.83 -16.69
N LEU A 161 -31.61 0.53 -16.99
CA LEU A 161 -30.53 -0.44 -16.78
C LEU A 161 -29.33 -0.20 -17.69
N THR A 162 -29.58 0.24 -18.92
CA THR A 162 -28.52 0.57 -19.90
C THR A 162 -27.80 1.84 -19.48
N ASP A 163 -28.52 2.85 -18.99
CA ASP A 163 -27.96 4.09 -18.47
C ASP A 163 -27.19 3.85 -17.17
N LEU A 164 -27.71 2.99 -16.27
CA LEU A 164 -27.00 2.56 -15.07
C LEU A 164 -25.72 1.81 -15.43
N ALA A 165 -25.77 0.87 -16.37
CA ALA A 165 -24.60 0.12 -16.82
C ALA A 165 -23.56 1.05 -17.45
N SER A 166 -23.99 2.04 -18.21
CA SER A 166 -23.12 3.06 -18.81
C SER A 166 -22.50 3.99 -17.76
N ALA A 167 -23.27 4.39 -16.75
CA ALA A 167 -22.79 5.16 -15.61
C ALA A 167 -21.80 4.35 -14.76
N LEU A 168 -22.06 3.05 -14.55
CA LEU A 168 -21.17 2.14 -13.84
C LEU A 168 -19.86 1.96 -14.61
N LYS A 169 -19.93 1.74 -15.93
CA LYS A 169 -18.76 1.63 -16.80
C LYS A 169 -17.91 2.90 -16.74
N THR A 170 -18.54 4.06 -16.87
CA THR A 170 -17.86 5.36 -16.79
C THR A 170 -17.22 5.57 -15.41
N SER A 171 -17.92 5.19 -14.34
CA SER A 171 -17.40 5.27 -12.98
C SER A 171 -16.21 4.32 -12.76
N ALA A 172 -16.26 3.11 -13.32
CA ALA A 172 -15.16 2.14 -13.25
C ALA A 172 -13.93 2.62 -14.04
N LEU A 173 -14.11 3.20 -15.23
CA LEU A 173 -13.03 3.79 -16.01
C LEU A 173 -12.40 4.99 -15.30
N SER A 174 -13.23 5.88 -14.74
CA SER A 174 -12.78 7.01 -13.93
C SER A 174 -11.99 6.55 -12.70
N LEU A 175 -12.50 5.54 -11.97
CA LEU A 175 -11.81 4.94 -10.83
C LEU A 175 -10.47 4.32 -11.24
N SER A 176 -10.43 3.59 -12.36
CA SER A 176 -9.21 2.99 -12.89
C SER A 176 -8.15 4.06 -13.21
N SER A 177 -8.54 5.12 -13.91
CA SER A 177 -7.65 6.25 -14.19
C SER A 177 -7.12 6.88 -12.90
N LYS A 178 -7.98 7.06 -11.91
CA LYS A 178 -7.61 7.67 -10.62
C LYS A 178 -6.66 6.79 -9.82
N ILE A 179 -6.82 5.46 -9.87
CA ILE A 179 -5.88 4.50 -9.26
C ILE A 179 -4.51 4.57 -9.95
N LEU A 180 -4.48 4.73 -11.27
CA LEU A 180 -3.23 4.87 -12.02
C LEU A 180 -2.51 6.17 -11.64
N ASP A 181 -3.24 7.28 -11.53
CA ASP A 181 -2.71 8.56 -11.06
C ASP A 181 -2.19 8.48 -9.61
N ASP A 182 -2.94 7.83 -8.71
CA ASP A 182 -2.51 7.60 -7.33
C ASP A 182 -1.24 6.74 -7.27
N SER A 183 -1.12 5.71 -8.11
CA SER A 183 0.10 4.89 -8.21
C SER A 183 1.32 5.74 -8.61
N LYS A 184 1.15 6.65 -9.58
CA LYS A 184 2.19 7.59 -10.00
C LYS A 184 2.55 8.58 -8.90
N LEU A 185 1.56 9.08 -8.16
CA LEU A 185 1.78 9.96 -7.02
C LEU A 185 2.52 9.25 -5.88
N LEU A 186 2.16 8.00 -5.59
CA LEU A 186 2.85 7.17 -4.60
C LEU A 186 4.30 6.91 -5.01
N ASN A 187 4.57 6.63 -6.29
CA ASN A 187 5.94 6.45 -6.76
C ASN A 187 6.76 7.74 -6.61
N THR A 188 6.18 8.89 -6.98
CA THR A 188 6.82 10.21 -6.80
C THR A 188 7.07 10.52 -5.31
N THR A 189 6.12 10.16 -4.45
CA THR A 189 6.25 10.32 -2.99
C THR A 189 7.35 9.43 -2.44
N ASN A 190 7.44 8.18 -2.90
CA ASN A 190 8.50 7.26 -2.51
C ASN A 190 9.89 7.76 -2.95
N GLU A 191 10.02 8.27 -4.17
CA GLU A 191 11.26 8.87 -4.66
C GLU A 191 11.69 10.09 -3.81
N ASN A 192 10.73 10.96 -3.46
CA ASN A 192 10.99 12.11 -2.59
C ASN A 192 11.35 11.67 -1.17
N MET A 193 10.68 10.64 -0.64
CA MET A 193 11.00 10.06 0.67
C MET A 193 12.41 9.46 0.67
N LEU A 194 12.80 8.75 -0.38
CA LEU A 194 14.16 8.20 -0.54
C LEU A 194 15.21 9.32 -0.62
N LYS A 195 14.96 10.38 -1.39
CA LYS A 195 15.83 11.57 -1.43
C LYS A 195 15.95 12.24 -0.06
N SER A 196 14.83 12.43 0.63
CA SER A 196 14.80 13.02 1.97
C SER A 196 15.54 12.16 2.99
N SER A 197 15.36 10.84 2.93
CA SER A 197 16.07 9.88 3.77
C SER A 197 17.57 9.91 3.51
N SER A 198 17.99 9.96 2.24
CA SER A 198 19.39 10.10 1.86
C SER A 198 19.99 11.41 2.38
N LEU A 199 19.29 12.54 2.22
CA LEU A 199 19.73 13.82 2.77
C LEU A 199 19.83 13.78 4.30
N MET A 200 18.85 13.21 5.00
CA MET A 200 18.89 13.04 6.45
C MET A 200 20.05 12.15 6.89
N HIS A 201 20.36 11.09 6.14
CA HIS A 201 21.49 10.22 6.43
C HIS A 201 22.81 10.96 6.22
N THR A 202 22.95 11.75 5.15
CA THR A 202 24.14 12.59 4.91
C THR A 202 24.29 13.67 5.99
N VAL A 203 23.21 14.35 6.36
CA VAL A 203 23.23 15.33 7.45
C VAL A 203 23.57 14.66 8.77
N GLY A 204 22.99 13.49 9.06
CA GLY A 204 23.30 12.70 10.24
C GLY A 204 24.75 12.24 10.28
N ALA A 205 25.30 11.78 9.15
CA ALA A 205 26.71 11.40 9.02
C ALA A 205 27.63 12.60 9.18
N ASN A 206 27.30 13.76 8.61
CA ASN A 206 28.07 14.99 8.76
C ASN A 206 28.02 15.53 10.20
N LEU A 207 26.86 15.51 10.85
CA LEU A 207 26.73 15.90 12.26
C LEU A 207 27.47 14.93 13.18
N ASN A 208 27.36 13.62 12.92
CA ASN A 208 28.06 12.60 13.70
C ASN A 208 29.57 12.67 13.46
N GLY A 209 30.00 12.94 12.23
CA GLY A 209 31.39 13.23 11.88
C GLY A 209 31.90 14.46 12.60
N TYR A 210 31.14 15.57 12.59
CA TYR A 210 31.51 16.79 13.31
C TYR A 210 31.53 16.60 14.83
N LEU A 211 30.58 15.84 15.39
CA LEU A 211 30.56 15.49 16.81
C LEU A 211 31.73 14.59 17.20
N SER A 212 32.08 13.62 16.34
CA SER A 212 33.23 12.73 16.53
C SER A 212 34.55 13.48 16.38
N GLU A 213 34.69 14.32 15.37
CA GLU A 213 35.96 14.97 15.03
C GLU A 213 36.22 16.23 15.90
N LYS A 214 35.18 17.00 16.23
CA LYS A 214 35.32 18.21 17.05
C LYS A 214 35.04 18.01 18.54
N SER A 215 34.19 17.04 18.89
CA SER A 215 33.82 16.76 20.28
C SER A 215 34.23 15.37 20.77
N ASN A 216 34.80 14.50 19.93
CA ASN A 216 35.33 13.16 20.29
C ASN A 216 34.43 12.34 21.24
N GLY A 217 33.10 12.53 21.15
CA GLY A 217 32.09 11.90 22.03
C GLY A 217 32.22 12.23 23.53
N LYS A 218 33.13 13.11 23.91
CA LYS A 218 33.38 13.56 25.28
C LYS A 218 33.64 15.05 25.18
N ILE A 219 32.73 15.90 25.68
CA ILE A 219 33.07 17.32 25.93
C ILE A 219 34.48 17.31 26.53
N SER A 220 35.47 17.79 25.77
CA SER A 220 36.86 17.59 26.16
C SER A 220 37.03 18.29 27.50
N LEU A 221 37.63 17.61 28.48
CA LEU A 221 37.87 18.19 29.80
C LEU A 221 38.59 19.55 29.69
N PHE A 222 39.37 19.74 28.61
CA PHE A 222 39.99 21.01 28.23
C PHE A 222 39.00 22.11 27.82
N PHE A 223 37.89 21.79 27.14
CA PHE A 223 36.83 22.74 26.82
C PHE A 223 36.10 23.20 28.09
N LEU A 224 35.83 22.28 29.01
CA LEU A 224 35.25 22.60 30.31
C LEU A 224 36.18 23.52 31.13
N ILE A 225 37.48 23.19 31.20
CA ILE A 225 38.49 24.01 31.89
C ILE A 225 38.57 25.42 31.28
N LYS A 226 38.64 25.55 29.94
CA LYS A 226 38.73 26.87 29.28
C LYS A 226 37.49 27.71 29.54
N THR A 227 36.31 27.10 29.50
CA THR A 227 35.04 27.77 29.79
C THR A 227 34.98 28.25 31.24
N MET A 228 35.46 27.44 32.19
CA MET A 228 35.50 27.81 33.60
C MET A 228 36.46 28.98 33.87
N VAL A 229 37.65 28.96 33.25
CA VAL A 229 38.60 30.09 33.32
C VAL A 229 37.99 31.35 32.73
N PHE A 230 37.28 31.25 31.60
CA PHE A 230 36.64 32.40 30.94
C PHE A 230 35.56 33.03 31.82
N ILE A 231 34.71 32.23 32.46
CA ILE A 231 33.69 32.71 33.41
C ILE A 231 34.35 33.43 34.59
N PHE A 232 35.44 32.88 35.13
CA PHE A 232 36.17 33.49 36.24
C PHE A 232 36.75 34.85 35.85
N LEU A 233 37.31 34.96 34.64
CA LEU A 233 37.91 36.19 34.11
C LEU A 233 36.85 37.27 33.88
N LEU A 234 35.69 36.91 33.33
CA LEU A 234 34.54 37.80 33.15
C LEU A 234 34.02 38.33 34.50
N THR A 235 33.92 37.44 35.49
CA THR A 235 33.49 37.78 36.84
C THR A 235 34.49 38.73 37.51
N ALA A 236 35.80 38.49 37.34
CA ALA A 236 36.84 39.36 37.85
C ALA A 236 36.78 40.77 37.22
N ILE A 237 36.56 40.86 35.89
CA ILE A 237 36.38 42.13 35.19
C ILE A 237 35.15 42.88 35.74
N MET A 238 34.03 42.16 35.95
CA MET A 238 32.82 42.76 36.51
C MET A 238 33.05 43.33 37.92
N ILE A 239 33.79 42.61 38.77
CA ILE A 239 34.16 43.06 40.12
C ILE A 239 35.08 44.28 40.05
N ILE A 240 36.05 44.30 39.15
CA ILE A 240 36.95 45.45 38.94
C ILE A 240 36.14 46.67 38.51
N LEU A 241 35.21 46.52 37.55
CA LEU A 241 34.32 47.59 37.13
C LEU A 241 33.48 48.13 38.30
N ILE A 242 32.83 47.25 39.07
CA ILE A 242 32.03 47.65 40.24
C ILE A 242 32.86 48.36 41.31
N LYS A 243 34.16 48.03 41.46
CA LYS A 243 35.00 48.68 42.47
C LYS A 243 35.62 50.00 42.00
N ILE A 244 35.78 50.18 40.68
CA ILE A 244 36.37 51.39 40.10
C ILE A 244 35.32 52.48 39.82
N LEU A 245 34.09 52.09 39.49
CA LEU A 245 32.97 53.00 39.22
C LEU A 245 32.55 53.87 40.43
N PRO A 246 32.52 53.40 41.70
CA PRO A 246 32.24 54.27 42.85
C PRO A 246 33.42 55.16 43.26
N LYS A 247 34.55 55.07 42.54
CA LYS A 247 35.76 55.88 42.77
C LYS A 247 35.97 56.97 41.72
N MET A 248 35.05 57.09 40.75
CA MET A 248 34.93 58.18 39.77
C MET A 248 33.75 59.07 40.14
#